data_AF-A0A3A4B142-F1
#
_entry.id   AF-A0A3A4B142-F1
#
_cell.length_a   1.000
_cell.length_b   1.000
_cell.length_c   1.000
_cell.angle_alpha   90.00
_cell.angle_beta   90.00
_cell.angle_gamma   90.00
#
_symmetry.space_group_name_H-M   'P 1'
#
loop_
_entity.id
_entity.type
_entity.pdbx_description
1 polymer ?
#
loop_
_entity_poly.entity_id
_entity_poly.type
_entity_poly.pdbx_seq_one_letter_code
_entity_poly.pdbx_strand_id
1 'polypeptide(L)'
;MVTSQQVADQFPGWMTFQSNAGRWWASLRRELTRYEMAECCDRMVDADDLDGLADKLREQERRQALAARNRRTKPGVRSAS
;
A
#
# COMPACT_ATOMS: atom_id res chain seq x y z
N MET A 1 14.09 -3.43 16.11
CA MET A 1 13.66 -2.07 15.77
C MET A 1 13.96 -1.83 14.31
N VAL A 2 12.91 -1.85 13.50
CA VAL A 2 13.01 -1.42 12.11
C VAL A 2 13.14 0.10 12.06
N THR A 3 14.08 0.61 11.25
CA THR A 3 14.21 2.06 11.00
C THR A 3 13.38 2.50 9.80
N SER A 4 13.04 3.79 9.73
CA SER A 4 12.30 4.35 8.60
C SER A 4 13.03 4.17 7.26
N GLN A 5 14.36 4.29 7.28
CA GLN A 5 15.21 4.00 6.13
C GLN A 5 15.04 2.56 5.66
N GLN A 6 15.10 1.58 6.57
CA GLN A 6 14.88 0.16 6.22
C GLN A 6 13.47 -0.13 5.68
N VAL A 7 12.45 0.61 6.12
CA VAL A 7 11.10 0.50 5.53
C VAL A 7 11.12 1.09 4.12
N ALA A 8 11.69 2.27 3.92
CA ALA A 8 11.77 2.89 2.60
C ALA A 8 12.57 2.03 1.59
N ASP A 9 13.65 1.39 2.03
CA ASP A 9 14.45 0.47 1.21
C ASP A 9 13.70 -0.83 0.87
N GLN A 10 12.92 -1.37 1.81
CA GLN A 10 12.08 -2.56 1.54
C GLN A 10 10.86 -2.26 0.67
N PHE A 11 10.31 -1.05 0.78
CA PHE A 11 9.06 -0.63 0.12
C PHE A 11 9.28 0.63 -0.72
N PRO A 12 10.09 0.59 -1.80
CA PRO A 12 10.41 1.78 -2.59
C PRO A 12 9.19 2.42 -3.29
N GLY A 13 8.10 1.65 -3.43
CA GLY A 13 6.81 2.12 -3.94
C GLY A 13 6.00 2.97 -2.94
N TRP A 14 6.42 3.01 -1.68
CA TRP A 14 5.77 3.73 -0.60
C TRP A 14 6.64 4.86 -0.08
N MET A 15 6.02 5.98 0.26
CA MET A 15 6.67 7.12 0.88
C MET A 15 6.29 7.13 2.36
N THR A 16 7.25 6.85 3.23
CA THR A 16 7.08 6.82 4.68
C THR A 16 7.37 8.19 5.30
N PHE A 17 6.52 8.65 6.21
CA PHE A 17 6.70 9.89 6.95
C PHE A 17 6.12 9.76 8.36
N GLN A 18 6.74 10.44 9.31
CA GLN A 18 6.21 10.52 10.67
C GLN A 18 5.29 11.73 10.78
N SER A 19 4.13 11.55 11.40
CA SER A 19 3.24 12.64 11.78
C SER A 19 3.70 13.26 13.10
N ASN A 20 3.38 14.54 13.31
CA ASN A 20 3.73 15.29 14.52
C ASN A 20 3.14 14.68 15.81
N ALA A 21 2.13 13.81 15.68
CA ALA A 21 1.55 13.05 16.80
C ALA A 21 2.34 11.78 17.17
N GLY A 22 3.52 11.55 16.58
CA GLY A 22 4.35 10.36 16.82
C GLY A 22 3.99 9.14 15.98
N ARG A 23 2.84 9.17 15.30
CA ARG A 23 2.38 8.09 14.40
C ARG A 23 3.13 8.07 13.09
N TRP A 24 3.36 6.87 12.57
CA TRP A 24 3.96 6.65 11.27
C TRP A 24 2.91 6.48 10.19
N TRP A 25 3.18 7.05 9.03
CA TRP A 25 2.33 7.00 7.87
C TRP A 25 3.14 6.58 6.66
N ALA A 26 2.49 5.87 5.75
CA ALA A 26 3.02 5.55 4.43
C ALA A 26 1.96 5.86 3.38
N SER A 27 2.37 6.60 2.35
CA SER A 27 1.53 6.88 1.18
C SER A 27 2.11 6.19 -0.04
N LEU A 28 1.27 5.51 -0.82
CA LEU A 28 1.69 4.87 -2.05
C LEU A 28 2.07 5.93 -3.09
N ARG A 29 3.28 5.82 -3.65
CA ARG A 29 3.82 6.79 -4.63
C ARG A 29 3.19 6.68 -6.01
N ARG A 30 2.56 5.54 -6.29
CA ARG A 30 1.83 5.28 -7.54
C ARG A 30 0.32 5.39 -7.33
N GLU A 31 -0.39 5.53 -8.42
CA GLU A 31 -1.85 5.45 -8.38
C GLU A 31 -2.31 3.99 -8.23
N LEU A 32 -3.37 3.81 -7.43
CA LEU A 32 -4.09 2.54 -7.38
C LEU A 32 -4.82 2.33 -8.69
N THR A 33 -4.74 1.12 -9.22
CA THR A 33 -5.55 0.73 -10.36
C THR A 33 -7.00 0.50 -9.93
N ARG A 34 -7.94 0.57 -10.87
CA ARG A 34 -9.38 0.29 -10.61
C ARG A 34 -9.64 -1.03 -9.89
N TYR A 35 -8.78 -2.04 -10.10
CA TYR A 35 -8.91 -3.35 -9.47
C TYR A 35 -8.42 -3.35 -8.04
N GLU A 36 -7.33 -2.64 -7.75
CA GLU A 36 -6.84 -2.46 -6.38
C GLU A 36 -7.82 -1.60 -5.56
N MET A 37 -8.42 -0.58 -6.17
CA MET A 37 -9.51 0.18 -5.57
C MET A 37 -10.73 -0.70 -5.26
N ALA A 38 -11.11 -1.60 -6.17
CA ALA A 38 -12.23 -2.52 -5.98
C ALA A 38 -11.98 -3.57 -4.88
N GLU A 39 -10.73 -3.93 -4.62
CA GLU A 39 -10.33 -4.85 -3.55
C GLU A 39 -10.02 -4.12 -2.23
N CYS A 40 -10.52 -2.88 -2.07
CA CYS A 40 -10.31 -2.03 -0.88
C CYS A 40 -8.82 -1.89 -0.49
N CYS A 41 -7.92 -1.78 -1.47
CA CYS A 41 -6.52 -1.45 -1.18
C CYS A 41 -6.43 0.03 -0.78
N ASP A 42 -5.82 0.28 0.38
CA ASP A 42 -5.61 1.64 0.87
C ASP A 42 -4.38 2.25 0.23
N ARG A 43 -4.51 3.51 -0.21
CA ARG A 43 -3.36 4.31 -0.69
C ARG A 43 -2.51 4.82 0.47
N MET A 44 -3.09 4.90 1.66
CA MET A 44 -2.48 5.48 2.84
C MET A 44 -2.62 4.50 4.00
N VAL A 45 -1.50 4.18 4.64
CA VAL A 45 -1.42 3.23 5.74
C VAL A 45 -0.81 3.97 6.92
N ASP A 46 -1.45 3.88 8.08
CA ASP A 46 -0.92 4.40 9.35
C ASP A 46 -0.56 3.26 10.31
N ALA A 47 0.41 3.54 11.18
CA ALA A 47 0.77 2.68 12.29
C ALA A 47 1.35 3.51 13.44
N ASP A 48 1.25 3.00 14.66
CA ASP A 48 1.85 3.66 15.83
C ASP A 48 3.39 3.51 15.83
N ASP A 49 3.93 2.41 15.27
CA ASP A 49 5.37 2.13 15.18
C ASP A 49 5.79 1.65 13.78
N LEU A 50 7.10 1.76 13.48
CA LEU A 50 7.69 1.33 12.20
C LEU A 50 7.57 -0.16 11.94
N ASP A 51 7.71 -1.00 12.98
CA ASP A 51 7.52 -2.44 12.86
C ASP A 51 6.08 -2.78 12.44
N GLY A 52 5.09 -2.10 13.02
CA GLY A 52 3.68 -2.22 12.61
C GLY A 52 3.40 -1.65 11.22
N LEU A 53 4.06 -0.55 10.84
CA LEU A 53 3.96 0.01 9.49
C LEU A 53 4.48 -0.99 8.45
N ALA A 54 5.63 -1.61 8.71
CA ALA A 54 6.22 -2.59 7.80
C ALA A 54 5.31 -3.81 7.59
N ASP A 55 4.68 -4.32 8.66
CA ASP A 55 3.74 -5.45 8.55
C ASP A 55 2.52 -5.09 7.71
N LYS A 56 1.91 -3.92 7.97
CA LYS A 56 0.77 -3.41 7.19
C LYS A 56 1.13 -3.16 5.72
N LEU A 57 2.33 -2.65 5.45
CA LEU A 57 2.82 -2.44 4.09
C LEU A 57 2.99 -3.76 3.33
N ARG A 58 3.55 -4.79 3.96
CA ARG A 58 3.65 -6.13 3.36
C ARG A 58 2.29 -6.70 3.02
N GLU A 59 1.33 -6.59 3.93
CA GLU A 59 -0.03 -7.05 3.69
C GLU A 59 -0.70 -6.27 2.56
N GLN A 60 -0.50 -4.94 2.49
CA GLN A 60 -1.01 -4.16 1.36
C GLN A 60 -0.37 -4.55 0.03
N GLU A 61 0.95 -4.71 -0.05
CA GLU A 61 1.60 -5.17 -1.30
C GLU A 61 1.12 -6.57 -1.70
N ARG A 62 0.88 -7.47 -0.74
CA ARG A 62 0.31 -8.80 -1.00
C ARG A 62 -1.11 -8.68 -1.60
N ARG A 63 -1.97 -7.83 -1.03
CA ARG A 63 -3.33 -7.57 -1.55
C ARG A 63 -3.28 -6.94 -2.93
N GLN A 64 -2.42 -5.96 -3.14
CA GLN A 64 -2.20 -5.32 -4.44
C GLN A 64 -1.72 -6.32 -5.50
N ALA A 65 -0.76 -7.20 -5.15
CA ALA A 65 -0.30 -8.26 -6.03
C ALA A 65 -1.41 -9.27 -6.36
N LEU A 66 -2.26 -9.62 -5.39
CA LEU A 66 -3.42 -10.47 -5.61
C LEU A 66 -4.46 -9.80 -6.51
N ALA A 67 -4.76 -8.53 -6.29
CA ALA A 67 -5.67 -7.72 -7.11
C ALA A 67 -5.14 -7.59 -8.56
N ALA A 68 -3.85 -7.34 -8.71
CA ALA A 68 -3.17 -7.29 -10.01
C ALA A 68 -3.16 -8.65 -10.73
N ARG A 69 -3.09 -9.76 -9.98
CA ARG A 69 -3.27 -11.10 -10.53
C ARG A 69 -4.72 -11.35 -10.94
N ASN A 70 -5.69 -10.91 -10.13
CA ASN A 70 -7.12 -11.00 -10.45
C ASN A 70 -7.50 -10.17 -11.69
N ARG A 71 -6.77 -9.09 -12.00
CA ARG A 71 -6.88 -8.38 -13.29
C ARG A 71 -6.61 -9.28 -14.50
N ARG A 72 -5.71 -10.26 -14.40
CA ARG A 72 -5.45 -11.21 -15.52
C ARG A 72 -6.61 -12.18 -15.72
N THR A 73 -7.36 -12.51 -14.66
CA THR A 73 -8.46 -13.49 -14.72
C THR A 73 -9.82 -12.87 -14.98
N LYS A 74 -10.05 -11.60 -14.63
CA LYS A 74 -11.33 -10.90 -14.93
C LYS A 74 -11.21 -10.04 -16.20
N PRO A 75 -11.88 -10.40 -17.31
CA PRO A 75 -11.97 -9.55 -18.49
C PRO A 75 -12.55 -8.20 -18.08
N GLY A 76 -11.95 -7.11 -18.57
CA GLY A 76 -12.28 -5.76 -18.15
C GLY A 76 -13.78 -5.46 -18.26
N VAL A 77 -14.40 -5.16 -17.12
CA VAL A 77 -15.61 -4.34 -17.11
C VAL A 77 -15.19 -2.98 -17.64
N ARG A 78 -15.48 -2.74 -18.93
CA ARG A 78 -15.59 -1.40 -19.49
C ARG A 78 -16.86 -0.81 -18.88
N SER A 79 -16.72 0.07 -17.89
CA SER A 79 -17.82 0.96 -17.55
C SER A 79 -17.90 2.01 -18.64
N ALA A 80 -18.90 1.87 -19.50
CA ALA A 80 -19.44 2.96 -20.28
C ALA A 80 -20.35 3.78 -19.35
N SER A 81 -20.11 5.09 -19.28
CA SER A 81 -21.11 6.15 -19.05
C SER A 81 -20.47 7.48 -19.37
#